data_AF-A0A1F3VKC8-F1
#
_entry.id   AF-A0A1F3VKC8-F1
#
_cell.length_a   1.000
_cell.length_b   1.000
_cell.length_c   1.000
_cell.angle_alpha   90.00
_cell.angle_beta   90.00
_cell.angle_gamma   90.00
#
_symmetry.space_group_name_H-M   'P 1'
#
loop_
_entity.id
_entity.type
_entity.pdbx_description
1 polymer ?
#
loop_
_entity_poly.entity_id
_entity_poly.type
_entity_poly.pdbx_seq_one_letter_code
_entity_poly.pdbx_strand_id
1 'polypeptide(L)'
;MKWFSYGLLIFVFFKIWCVYSAQIDEEGTFSGRIARVTEAGKIIRLKVDFLNMKYLNKGDKIEFWDEKDDRRNCKSYIIGKSNDYLLIRISDFKGCAQNIYLVAGAYLKLFSPDLVNNLKMGKELLKILEKKRLAIGGRLGRTKEALSQHMSKVEAVNDRYTVLREQLENEWREELTKLEEDNLVIKKQYSALELALQDIDRKMERYQIEDENLRMDRWALDSKLYFKK
;
A
#
# COMPACT_ATOMS: atom_id res chain seq x y z
N MET A 1 -42.48 61.31 -46.75
CA MET A 1 -42.17 60.00 -46.16
C MET A 1 -40.88 60.09 -45.35
N LYS A 2 -40.92 60.25 -44.01
CA LYS A 2 -39.73 60.09 -43.11
C LYS A 2 -40.07 60.24 -41.61
N TRP A 3 -41.19 59.70 -41.12
CA TRP A 3 -41.60 59.86 -39.70
C TRP A 3 -42.05 58.56 -39.00
N PHE A 4 -41.81 57.38 -39.60
CA PHE A 4 -42.24 56.09 -39.02
C PHE A 4 -41.08 55.19 -38.52
N SER A 5 -39.82 55.60 -38.68
CA SER A 5 -38.66 54.74 -38.41
C SER A 5 -38.01 54.91 -37.02
N TYR A 6 -38.35 55.96 -36.26
CA TYR A 6 -37.70 56.24 -34.96
C TYR A 6 -38.44 55.68 -33.74
N GLY A 7 -39.72 55.31 -33.88
CA GLY A 7 -40.51 54.75 -32.77
C GLY A 7 -40.15 53.30 -32.40
N LEU A 8 -39.60 52.53 -33.34
CA LEU A 8 -39.32 51.10 -33.15
C LEU A 8 -37.94 50.84 -32.53
N LEU A 9 -36.99 51.77 -32.68
CA LEU A 9 -35.66 51.66 -32.06
C LEU A 9 -35.64 52.03 -30.57
N ILE A 10 -36.55 52.90 -30.12
CA ILE A 10 -36.62 53.30 -28.70
C ILE A 10 -37.24 52.17 -27.84
N PHE A 11 -38.18 51.39 -28.38
CA PHE A 11 -38.76 50.25 -27.66
C PHE A 11 -37.83 49.03 -27.54
N VAL A 12 -36.87 48.87 -28.45
CA VAL A 12 -35.91 47.76 -28.40
C VAL A 12 -34.77 48.05 -27.41
N PHE A 13 -34.34 49.31 -27.27
CA PHE A 13 -33.29 49.66 -26.29
C PHE A 13 -33.78 49.62 -24.83
N PHE A 14 -35.07 49.86 -24.55
CA PHE A 14 -35.58 49.83 -23.18
C PHE A 14 -35.76 48.40 -22.62
N LYS A 15 -35.87 47.39 -23.48
CA LYS A 15 -36.00 45.98 -23.08
C LYS A 15 -34.66 45.32 -22.70
N ILE A 16 -33.53 45.93 -23.05
CA ILE A 16 -32.19 45.35 -22.81
C ILE A 16 -31.62 45.75 -21.45
N TRP A 17 -32.19 46.74 -20.77
CA TRP A 17 -31.65 47.27 -19.51
C TRP A 17 -32.31 46.78 -18.22
N CYS A 18 -33.27 45.85 -18.29
CA CYS A 18 -34.03 45.42 -17.10
C CYS A 18 -34.01 43.90 -16.87
N VAL A 19 -32.93 43.21 -17.24
CA VAL A 19 -32.70 41.80 -16.88
C VAL A 19 -31.28 41.65 -16.33
N TYR A 20 -30.99 42.37 -15.26
CA TYR A 20 -29.92 42.04 -14.31
C TYR A 20 -30.56 41.97 -12.92
N SER A 21 -31.62 41.16 -12.79
CA SER A 21 -32.04 40.73 -11.47
C SER A 21 -30.96 39.78 -10.96
N ALA A 22 -30.30 40.17 -9.87
CA ALA A 22 -29.34 39.36 -9.15
C ALA A 22 -29.95 37.99 -8.88
N GLN A 23 -29.57 36.99 -9.68
CA GLN A 23 -29.86 35.60 -9.38
C GLN A 23 -28.98 35.28 -8.18
N ILE A 24 -29.62 35.20 -7.01
CA ILE A 24 -28.94 34.81 -5.78
C ILE A 24 -28.45 33.38 -6.04
N ASP A 25 -27.12 33.22 -6.13
CA ASP A 25 -26.52 31.90 -6.30
C ASP A 25 -26.93 31.02 -5.12
N GLU A 26 -27.76 30.01 -5.39
CA GLU A 26 -28.29 29.08 -4.37
C GLU A 26 -27.16 28.41 -3.58
N GLU A 27 -25.98 28.23 -4.20
CA GLU A 27 -24.80 27.62 -3.58
C GLU A 27 -24.27 28.38 -2.36
N GLY A 28 -24.51 29.70 -2.28
CA GLY A 28 -24.06 30.56 -1.18
C GLY A 28 -25.08 30.73 -0.06
N THR A 29 -26.28 30.16 -0.20
CA THR A 29 -27.39 30.34 0.73
C THR A 29 -27.44 29.17 1.72
N PHE A 30 -27.54 29.49 3.00
CA PHE A 30 -27.68 28.51 4.08
C PHE A 30 -28.57 29.07 5.19
N SER A 31 -29.07 28.21 6.05
CA SER A 31 -29.98 28.62 7.13
C SER A 31 -29.40 28.32 8.51
N GLY A 32 -29.86 29.05 9.50
CA GLY A 32 -29.43 28.89 10.87
C GLY A 32 -30.47 29.34 11.88
N ARG A 33 -30.44 28.73 13.06
CA ARG A 33 -31.29 29.11 14.19
C ARG A 33 -30.50 29.92 15.21
N ILE A 34 -31.06 31.01 15.71
CA ILE A 34 -30.44 31.78 16.78
C ILE A 34 -30.42 30.96 18.07
N ALA A 35 -29.22 30.66 18.58
CA ALA A 35 -29.03 29.99 19.86
C ALA A 35 -28.95 31.01 21.01
N ARG A 36 -28.21 32.11 20.83
CA ARG A 36 -28.05 33.17 21.83
C ARG A 36 -27.68 34.49 21.18
N VAL A 37 -28.27 35.58 21.69
CA VAL A 37 -27.93 36.96 21.30
C VAL A 37 -27.22 37.63 22.48
N THR A 38 -26.14 38.35 22.18
CA THR A 38 -25.41 39.17 23.18
C THR A 38 -25.35 40.60 22.67
N GLU A 39 -26.22 41.45 23.20
CA GLU A 39 -26.39 42.84 22.75
C GLU A 39 -25.14 43.69 22.99
N ALA A 40 -24.51 43.57 24.17
CA ALA A 40 -23.30 44.31 24.54
C ALA A 40 -22.14 44.10 23.55
N GLY A 41 -22.03 42.90 22.97
CA GLY A 41 -21.00 42.56 21.99
C GLY A 41 -21.42 42.74 20.53
N LYS A 42 -22.71 42.99 20.25
CA LYS A 42 -23.32 42.90 18.91
C LYS A 42 -23.06 41.53 18.24
N ILE A 43 -23.05 40.46 19.04
CA ILE A 43 -22.72 39.09 18.59
C ILE A 43 -23.96 38.21 18.67
N ILE A 44 -24.18 37.42 17.63
CA ILE A 44 -25.17 36.36 17.60
C ILE A 44 -24.47 35.02 17.45
N ARG A 45 -24.88 34.06 18.29
CA ARG A 45 -24.56 32.64 18.13
C ARG A 45 -25.69 31.96 17.38
N LEU A 46 -25.38 31.46 16.20
CA LEU A 46 -26.29 30.71 15.35
C LEU A 46 -25.93 29.23 15.45
N LYS A 47 -26.92 28.35 15.60
CA LYS A 47 -26.80 26.92 15.33
C LYS A 47 -27.10 26.71 13.85
N VAL A 48 -26.16 26.11 13.12
CA VAL A 48 -26.26 25.92 11.68
C VAL A 48 -26.04 24.44 11.40
N ASP A 49 -26.90 23.85 10.57
CA ASP A 49 -26.80 22.47 10.13
C ASP A 49 -26.43 22.46 8.64
N PHE A 50 -25.15 22.70 8.35
CA PHE A 50 -24.64 22.87 6.99
C PHE A 50 -23.32 22.12 6.80
N LEU A 51 -23.33 21.10 5.93
CA LEU A 51 -22.16 20.25 5.67
C LEU A 51 -20.95 21.03 5.15
N ASN A 52 -21.20 22.13 4.45
CA ASN A 52 -20.16 22.97 3.85
C ASN A 52 -19.68 24.09 4.78
N MET A 53 -20.03 24.06 6.08
CA MET A 53 -19.52 24.97 7.12
C MET A 53 -17.99 25.05 7.16
N LYS A 54 -17.30 23.99 6.71
CA LYS A 54 -15.84 23.96 6.60
C LYS A 54 -15.26 25.04 5.69
N TYR A 55 -16.02 25.50 4.69
CA TYR A 55 -15.62 26.52 3.71
C TYR A 55 -15.89 27.96 4.17
N LEU A 56 -16.52 28.15 5.33
CA LEU A 56 -16.63 29.47 5.96
C LEU A 56 -15.37 29.74 6.81
N ASN A 57 -14.82 30.93 6.69
CA ASN A 57 -13.63 31.39 7.38
C ASN A 57 -13.94 32.57 8.31
N LYS A 58 -13.04 32.83 9.27
CA LYS A 58 -13.15 34.01 10.13
C LYS A 58 -12.93 35.26 9.28
N GLY A 59 -13.82 36.24 9.39
CA GLY A 59 -13.78 37.48 8.62
C GLY A 59 -14.70 37.51 7.41
N ASP A 60 -15.29 36.37 7.01
CA ASP A 60 -16.18 36.30 5.86
C ASP A 60 -17.44 37.15 6.06
N LYS A 61 -17.91 37.74 4.96
CA LYS A 61 -19.12 38.55 4.91
C LYS A 61 -20.35 37.66 4.82
N ILE A 62 -21.35 37.96 5.64
CA ILE A 62 -22.64 37.29 5.64
C ILE A 62 -23.74 38.34 5.64
N GLU A 63 -24.67 38.17 4.73
CA GLU A 63 -25.96 38.85 4.73
C GLU A 63 -27.01 37.88 5.28
N PHE A 64 -27.88 38.33 6.18
CA PHE A 64 -28.96 37.51 6.69
C PHE A 64 -30.27 38.26 6.73
N TRP A 65 -31.37 37.52 6.60
CA TRP A 65 -32.74 38.02 6.62
C TRP A 65 -33.69 37.00 7.24
N ASP A 66 -34.91 37.44 7.55
CA ASP A 66 -35.96 36.58 8.07
C ASP A 66 -36.56 35.74 6.93
N GLU A 67 -36.97 34.50 7.20
CA GLU A 67 -37.58 33.63 6.20
C GLU A 67 -38.84 34.24 5.57
N LYS A 68 -39.54 35.10 6.31
CA LYS A 68 -40.79 35.75 5.89
C LYS A 68 -40.59 37.01 5.07
N ASP A 69 -39.41 37.64 5.11
CA ASP A 69 -39.17 38.92 4.45
C ASP A 69 -37.75 39.02 3.90
N ASP A 70 -37.63 38.83 2.58
CA ASP A 70 -36.37 38.91 1.86
C ASP A 70 -35.94 40.36 1.53
N ARG A 71 -36.78 41.37 1.80
CA ARG A 71 -36.49 42.77 1.41
C ARG A 71 -35.55 43.47 2.38
N ARG A 72 -35.38 42.94 3.59
CA ARG A 72 -34.59 43.54 4.66
C ARG A 72 -33.44 42.62 5.04
N ASN A 73 -32.26 42.88 4.48
CA ASN A 73 -31.04 42.15 4.77
C ASN A 73 -30.14 42.91 5.75
N CYS A 74 -29.41 42.14 6.56
CA CYS A 74 -28.48 42.64 7.56
C CYS A 74 -27.07 42.13 7.33
N LYS A 75 -26.09 43.03 7.40
CA LYS A 75 -24.68 42.73 7.12
C LYS A 75 -23.92 42.37 8.39
N SER A 76 -23.23 41.25 8.32
CA SER A 76 -22.45 40.70 9.43
C SER A 76 -21.14 40.06 8.98
N TYR A 77 -20.27 39.80 9.94
CA TYR A 77 -18.97 39.16 9.73
C TYR A 77 -18.80 37.97 10.67
N ILE A 78 -18.16 36.91 10.19
CA ILE A 78 -17.86 35.74 11.03
C ILE A 78 -16.70 36.06 11.99
N ILE A 79 -16.92 35.95 13.30
CA ILE A 79 -15.87 36.07 14.32
C ILE A 79 -15.25 34.70 14.60
N GLY A 80 -16.09 33.67 14.64
CA GLY A 80 -15.68 32.34 15.05
C GLY A 80 -16.66 31.28 14.56
N LYS A 81 -16.14 30.06 14.41
CA LYS A 81 -16.92 28.90 14.00
C LYS A 81 -16.57 27.70 14.86
N SER A 82 -17.56 26.87 15.10
CA SER A 82 -17.47 25.50 15.60
C SER A 82 -18.13 24.58 14.58
N ASN A 83 -18.24 23.29 14.87
CA ASN A 83 -18.89 22.33 13.97
C ASN A 83 -20.37 22.68 13.75
N ASP A 84 -21.10 22.99 14.83
CA ASP A 84 -22.55 23.23 14.77
C ASP A 84 -22.95 24.69 15.01
N TYR A 85 -21.99 25.54 15.39
CA TYR A 85 -22.26 26.91 15.79
C TYR A 85 -21.42 27.92 15.04
N LEU A 86 -22.05 29.01 14.61
CA LEU A 86 -21.43 30.16 14.00
C LEU A 86 -21.59 31.39 14.89
N LEU A 87 -20.51 32.11 15.11
CA LEU A 87 -20.51 33.38 15.83
C LEU A 87 -20.35 34.51 14.83
N ILE A 88 -21.40 35.32 14.68
CA ILE A 88 -21.42 36.46 13.76
C ILE A 88 -21.48 37.78 14.52
N ARG A 89 -20.77 38.79 14.01
CA ARG A 89 -20.87 40.19 14.47
C ARG A 89 -21.77 40.96 13.52
N ILE A 90 -22.78 41.64 14.05
CA ILE A 90 -23.63 42.53 13.24
C ILE A 90 -22.96 43.91 13.12
N SER A 91 -22.92 44.46 11.90
CA SER A 91 -22.32 45.78 11.64
C SER A 91 -23.17 46.91 12.25
N ASP A 92 -24.47 46.94 11.92
CA ASP A 92 -25.45 47.86 12.51
C ASP A 92 -26.51 47.09 13.31
N PHE A 93 -26.23 46.86 14.59
CA PHE A 93 -27.12 46.09 15.46
C PHE A 93 -28.48 46.78 15.68
N LYS A 94 -28.52 48.11 15.79
CA LYS A 94 -29.75 48.85 16.12
C LYS A 94 -30.72 48.83 14.95
N GLY A 95 -30.24 49.09 13.73
CA GLY A 95 -31.04 48.99 12.52
C GLY A 95 -31.54 47.57 12.27
N CYS A 96 -30.68 46.56 12.52
CA CYS A 96 -31.05 45.16 12.34
C CYS A 96 -32.08 44.64 13.35
N ALA A 97 -31.97 45.04 14.63
CA ALA A 97 -32.91 44.63 15.67
C ALA A 97 -34.31 45.23 15.49
N GLN A 98 -34.44 46.38 14.83
CA GLN A 98 -35.73 46.99 14.49
C GLN A 98 -36.39 46.34 13.27
N ASN A 99 -35.57 45.83 12.35
CA ASN A 99 -36.03 45.33 11.05
C ASN A 99 -36.23 43.81 11.02
N ILE A 100 -35.48 43.05 11.83
CA ILE A 100 -35.45 41.59 11.84
C ILE A 100 -35.67 41.10 13.26
N TYR A 101 -36.44 40.01 13.40
CA TYR A 101 -36.69 39.37 14.69
C TYR A 101 -35.46 38.61 15.21
N LEU A 102 -34.64 39.28 16.02
CA LEU A 102 -33.39 38.75 16.58
C LEU A 102 -33.58 38.13 17.99
N VAL A 103 -34.46 37.14 18.13
CA VAL A 103 -34.71 36.43 19.40
C VAL A 103 -34.16 35.00 19.35
N ALA A 104 -33.76 34.47 20.50
CA ALA A 104 -33.35 33.07 20.60
C ALA A 104 -34.47 32.14 20.08
N GLY A 105 -34.11 31.19 19.23
CA GLY A 105 -35.04 30.29 18.55
C GLY A 105 -35.48 30.76 17.15
N ALA A 106 -35.28 32.03 16.79
CA ALA A 106 -35.62 32.53 15.46
C ALA A 106 -34.79 31.84 14.36
N TYR A 107 -35.40 31.64 13.20
CA TYR A 107 -34.77 31.06 12.03
C TYR A 107 -34.37 32.16 11.06
N LEU A 108 -33.13 32.11 10.59
CA LEU A 108 -32.57 33.09 9.67
C LEU A 108 -32.10 32.39 8.40
N LYS A 109 -32.37 33.02 7.26
CA LYS A 109 -31.71 32.71 5.99
C LYS A 109 -30.46 33.58 5.89
N LEU A 110 -29.35 32.97 5.52
CA LEU A 110 -28.05 33.60 5.41
C LEU A 110 -27.49 33.38 4.01
N PHE A 111 -26.74 34.36 3.53
CA PHE A 111 -26.03 34.30 2.27
C PHE A 111 -24.63 34.85 2.46
N SER A 112 -23.64 34.16 1.88
CA SER A 112 -22.25 34.61 1.89
C SER A 112 -21.67 34.57 0.48
N PRO A 113 -21.21 35.71 -0.06
CA PRO A 113 -20.50 35.72 -1.34
C PRO A 113 -19.13 35.03 -1.25
N ASP A 114 -18.47 35.13 -0.09
CA ASP A 114 -17.16 34.50 0.14
C ASP A 114 -17.29 32.97 0.15
N LEU A 115 -18.41 32.44 0.65
CA LEU A 115 -18.72 31.01 0.59
C LEU A 115 -18.78 30.48 -0.84
N VAL A 116 -19.42 31.20 -1.77
CA VAL A 116 -19.50 30.80 -3.19
C VAL A 116 -18.09 30.66 -3.78
N ASN A 117 -17.22 31.63 -3.51
CA ASN A 117 -15.83 31.62 -3.96
C ASN A 117 -15.04 30.45 -3.34
N ASN A 118 -15.19 30.23 -2.04
CA ASN A 118 -14.51 29.15 -1.32
C ASN A 118 -15.00 27.77 -1.80
N LEU A 119 -16.29 27.62 -2.12
CA LEU A 119 -16.84 26.39 -2.70
C LEU A 119 -16.29 26.13 -4.10
N LYS A 120 -16.20 27.15 -4.95
CA LYS A 120 -15.59 27.03 -6.27
C LYS A 120 -14.13 26.58 -6.17
N MET A 121 -13.35 27.21 -5.29
CA MET A 121 -11.97 26.83 -5.02
C MET A 121 -11.88 25.39 -4.48
N GLY A 122 -12.79 25.00 -3.58
CA GLY A 122 -12.87 23.64 -3.06
C GLY A 122 -13.13 22.60 -4.15
N LYS A 123 -14.05 22.89 -5.08
CA LYS A 123 -14.33 22.04 -6.26
C LYS A 123 -13.10 21.89 -7.16
N GLU A 124 -12.37 22.98 -7.41
CA GLU A 124 -11.13 22.95 -8.19
C GLU A 124 -10.03 22.13 -7.50
N LEU A 125 -9.87 22.29 -6.18
CA LEU A 125 -8.91 21.52 -5.41
C LEU A 125 -9.25 20.02 -5.42
N LEU A 126 -10.52 19.65 -5.28
CA LEU A 126 -10.96 18.26 -5.39
C LEU A 126 -10.59 17.66 -6.74
N LYS A 127 -10.82 18.39 -7.84
CA LYS A 127 -10.42 17.97 -9.19
C LYS A 127 -8.92 17.75 -9.30
N ILE A 128 -8.10 18.58 -8.66
CA ILE A 128 -6.63 18.41 -8.62
C ILE A 128 -6.27 17.15 -7.80
N LEU A 129 -6.91 16.95 -6.65
CA LEU A 129 -6.66 15.78 -5.79
C LEU A 129 -7.05 14.48 -6.47
N GLU A 130 -8.15 14.44 -7.22
CA GLU A 130 -8.55 13.28 -8.03
C GLU A 130 -7.51 12.96 -9.10
N LYS A 131 -7.02 13.97 -9.82
CA LYS A 131 -5.92 13.77 -10.80
C LYS A 131 -4.66 13.23 -10.13
N LYS A 132 -4.29 13.76 -8.96
CA LYS A 132 -3.14 13.26 -8.18
C LYS A 132 -3.34 11.81 -7.76
N ARG A 133 -4.54 11.44 -7.28
CA ARG A 133 -4.89 10.07 -6.92
C ARG A 133 -4.72 9.12 -8.09
N LEU A 134 -5.21 9.48 -9.28
CA LEU A 134 -5.06 8.67 -10.49
C LEU A 134 -3.59 8.51 -10.90
N ALA A 135 -2.81 9.59 -10.87
CA ALA A 135 -1.38 9.54 -11.19
C ALA A 135 -0.58 8.64 -10.22
N ILE A 136 -0.84 8.75 -8.92
CA ILE A 136 -0.22 7.91 -7.89
C ILE A 136 -0.66 6.46 -8.06
N GLY A 137 -1.96 6.20 -8.28
CA GLY A 137 -2.48 4.86 -8.54
C GLY A 137 -1.80 4.19 -9.75
N GLY A 138 -1.60 4.94 -10.84
CA GLY A 138 -0.87 4.44 -12.01
C GLY A 138 0.60 4.11 -11.72
N ARG A 139 1.29 4.96 -10.93
CA ARG A 139 2.69 4.67 -10.51
C ARG A 139 2.78 3.45 -9.61
N LEU A 140 1.85 3.30 -8.68
CA LEU A 140 1.77 2.15 -7.78
C LEU A 140 1.57 0.85 -8.59
N GLY A 141 0.65 0.86 -9.56
CA GLY A 141 0.38 -0.29 -10.43
C GLY A 141 1.63 -0.74 -11.19
N ARG A 142 2.34 0.18 -11.86
CA ARG A 142 3.60 -0.14 -12.58
C ARG A 142 4.69 -0.66 -11.66
N THR A 143 4.81 -0.09 -10.46
CA THR A 143 5.83 -0.53 -9.49
C THR A 143 5.53 -1.94 -8.98
N LYS A 144 4.26 -2.25 -8.74
CA LYS A 144 3.82 -3.60 -8.36
C LYS A 144 4.13 -4.62 -9.46
N GLU A 145 3.85 -4.28 -10.71
CA GLU A 145 4.16 -5.14 -11.85
C GLU A 145 5.68 -5.36 -11.99
N ALA A 146 6.47 -4.29 -11.95
CA ALA A 146 7.92 -4.40 -11.98
C ALA A 146 8.46 -5.28 -10.84
N LEU A 147 7.93 -5.14 -9.62
CA LEU A 147 8.30 -5.98 -8.50
C LEU A 147 7.96 -7.46 -8.74
N SER A 148 6.77 -7.76 -9.27
CA SER A 148 6.40 -9.14 -9.62
C SER A 148 7.31 -9.73 -10.69
N GLN A 149 7.67 -8.96 -11.73
CA GLN A 149 8.62 -9.41 -12.76
C GLN A 149 10.01 -9.66 -12.17
N HIS A 150 10.46 -8.83 -11.23
CA HIS A 150 11.72 -9.06 -10.52
C HIS A 150 11.68 -10.33 -9.67
N MET A 151 10.58 -10.58 -8.94
CA MET A 151 10.41 -11.82 -8.18
C MET A 151 10.46 -13.05 -9.08
N SER A 152 9.73 -13.06 -10.20
CA SER A 152 9.74 -14.18 -11.15
C SER A 152 11.13 -14.42 -11.76
N LYS A 153 11.91 -13.36 -12.00
CA LYS A 153 13.32 -13.51 -12.45
C LYS A 153 14.19 -14.17 -11.39
N VAL A 154 14.01 -13.80 -10.12
CA VAL A 154 14.75 -14.39 -9.00
C VAL A 154 14.38 -15.87 -8.85
N GLU A 155 13.10 -16.20 -8.90
CA GLU A 155 12.61 -17.58 -8.85
C GLU A 155 13.20 -18.42 -10.00
N ALA A 156 13.13 -17.94 -11.24
CA ALA A 156 13.68 -18.65 -12.39
C ALA A 156 15.19 -18.90 -12.28
N VAL A 157 15.95 -17.95 -11.73
CA VAL A 157 17.39 -18.12 -11.47
C VAL A 157 17.60 -19.16 -10.36
N ASN A 158 16.85 -19.07 -9.27
CA ASN A 158 16.95 -20.01 -8.16
C ASN A 158 16.64 -21.44 -8.62
N ASP A 159 15.54 -21.63 -9.35
CA ASP A 159 15.11 -22.93 -9.88
C ASP A 159 16.15 -23.55 -10.82
N ARG A 160 16.84 -22.73 -11.62
CA ARG A 160 17.93 -23.21 -12.47
C ARG A 160 19.10 -23.77 -11.64
N TYR A 161 19.47 -23.08 -10.56
CA TYR A 161 20.58 -23.52 -9.72
C TYR A 161 20.23 -24.69 -8.81
N THR A 162 18.97 -24.80 -8.36
CA THR A 162 18.52 -25.97 -7.60
C THR A 162 18.59 -27.24 -8.46
N VAL A 163 18.10 -27.18 -9.71
CA VAL A 163 18.18 -28.30 -10.65
C VAL A 163 19.63 -28.69 -10.94
N LEU A 164 20.51 -27.71 -11.19
CA LEU A 164 21.93 -27.99 -11.42
C LEU A 164 22.58 -28.67 -10.22
N ARG A 165 22.25 -28.23 -9.00
CA ARG A 165 22.75 -28.86 -7.78
C ARG A 165 22.27 -30.31 -7.65
N GLU A 166 20.99 -30.57 -7.92
CA GLU A 166 20.43 -31.93 -7.88
C GLU A 166 21.10 -32.85 -8.91
N GLN A 167 21.39 -32.35 -10.12
CA GLN A 167 22.12 -33.09 -11.14
C GLN A 167 23.53 -33.46 -10.66
N LEU A 168 24.28 -32.50 -10.12
CA LEU A 168 25.62 -32.74 -9.58
C LEU A 168 25.61 -33.70 -8.39
N GLU A 169 24.61 -33.61 -7.51
CA GLU A 169 24.44 -34.55 -6.40
C GLU A 169 24.18 -35.98 -6.89
N ASN A 170 23.40 -36.14 -7.97
CA ASN A 170 23.14 -37.45 -8.56
C ASN A 170 24.40 -38.01 -9.23
N GLU A 171 25.12 -37.21 -10.03
CA GLU A 171 26.40 -37.62 -10.62
C GLU A 171 27.41 -38.03 -9.53
N TRP A 172 27.50 -37.27 -8.44
CA TRP A 172 28.36 -37.60 -7.32
C TRP A 172 28.00 -38.94 -6.67
N ARG A 173 26.70 -39.20 -6.47
CA ARG A 173 26.24 -40.49 -5.94
C ARG A 173 26.57 -41.65 -6.90
N GLU A 174 26.40 -41.46 -8.20
CA GLU A 174 26.75 -42.47 -9.19
C GLU A 174 28.25 -42.81 -9.16
N GLU A 175 29.12 -41.79 -9.12
CA GLU A 175 30.57 -42.02 -9.01
C GLU A 175 30.96 -42.71 -7.71
N LEU A 176 30.33 -42.37 -6.57
CA LEU A 176 30.52 -43.09 -5.31
C LEU A 176 30.13 -44.56 -5.45
N THR A 177 28.99 -44.85 -6.08
CA THR A 177 28.54 -46.25 -6.25
C THR A 177 29.49 -47.06 -7.12
N LYS A 178 30.04 -46.47 -8.20
CA LYS A 178 31.04 -47.13 -9.05
C LYS A 178 32.32 -47.45 -8.25
N LEU A 179 32.80 -46.49 -7.47
CA LEU A 179 33.98 -46.69 -6.62
C LEU A 179 33.76 -47.77 -5.54
N GLU A 180 32.55 -47.85 -4.98
CA GLU A 180 32.18 -48.91 -4.05
C GLU A 180 32.15 -50.28 -4.72
N GLU A 181 31.57 -50.38 -5.92
CA GLU A 181 31.56 -51.61 -6.72
C GLU A 181 32.99 -52.08 -7.06
N ASP A 182 33.85 -51.17 -7.51
CA ASP A 182 35.26 -51.47 -7.78
C ASP A 182 35.98 -51.97 -6.52
N ASN A 183 35.75 -51.31 -5.38
CA ASN A 183 36.31 -51.74 -4.09
C ASN A 183 35.83 -53.14 -3.70
N LEU A 184 34.56 -53.47 -3.92
CA LEU A 184 34.03 -54.81 -3.68
C LEU A 184 34.68 -55.86 -4.58
N VAL A 185 34.92 -55.55 -5.86
CA VAL A 185 35.62 -56.45 -6.79
C VAL A 185 37.06 -56.68 -6.32
N ILE A 186 37.79 -55.62 -5.98
CA ILE A 186 39.17 -55.70 -5.49
C ILE A 186 39.22 -56.53 -4.19
N LYS A 187 38.31 -56.29 -3.24
CA LYS A 187 38.23 -57.06 -1.99
C LYS A 187 37.98 -58.55 -2.24
N LYS A 188 37.10 -58.90 -3.19
CA LYS A 188 36.86 -60.30 -3.57
C LYS A 188 38.12 -60.92 -4.17
N GLN A 189 38.81 -60.22 -5.06
CA GLN A 189 40.07 -60.69 -5.65
C GLN A 189 41.15 -60.89 -4.59
N TYR A 190 41.33 -59.93 -3.69
CA TYR A 190 42.27 -60.02 -2.57
C TYR A 190 41.99 -61.26 -1.71
N SER A 191 40.73 -61.46 -1.30
CA SER A 191 40.33 -62.62 -0.50
C SER A 191 40.58 -63.95 -1.23
N ALA A 192 40.33 -64.01 -2.54
CA ALA A 192 40.62 -65.21 -3.34
C ALA A 192 42.13 -65.50 -3.43
N LEU A 193 42.96 -64.46 -3.58
CA LEU A 193 44.42 -64.58 -3.58
C LEU A 193 44.96 -65.01 -2.22
N GLU A 194 44.40 -64.50 -1.13
CA GLU A 194 44.76 -64.89 0.23
C GLU A 194 44.49 -66.38 0.48
N LEU A 195 43.32 -66.88 0.06
CA LEU A 195 43.00 -68.31 0.14
C LEU A 195 43.93 -69.17 -0.71
N ALA A 196 44.30 -68.70 -1.91
CA ALA A 196 45.23 -69.39 -2.78
C ALA A 196 46.65 -69.45 -2.17
N LEU A 197 47.10 -68.37 -1.53
CA LEU A 197 48.37 -68.32 -0.81
C LEU A 197 48.38 -69.33 0.34
N GLN A 198 47.32 -69.35 1.16
CA GLN A 198 47.19 -70.31 2.27
C GLN A 198 47.24 -71.77 1.79
N ASP A 199 46.62 -72.08 0.64
CA ASP A 199 46.71 -73.43 0.06
C ASP A 199 48.13 -73.78 -0.39
N ILE A 200 48.86 -72.82 -0.97
CA ILE A 200 50.27 -72.98 -1.36
C ILE A 200 51.13 -73.19 -0.11
N ASP A 201 50.97 -72.37 0.93
CA ASP A 201 51.73 -72.49 2.17
C ASP A 201 51.53 -73.88 2.82
N ARG A 202 50.28 -74.35 2.87
CA ARG A 202 49.95 -75.71 3.35
C ARG A 202 50.60 -76.80 2.49
N LYS A 203 50.70 -76.61 1.17
CA LYS A 203 51.41 -77.54 0.28
C LYS A 203 52.91 -77.50 0.52
N MET A 204 53.49 -76.31 0.71
CA MET A 204 54.90 -76.14 1.05
C MET A 204 55.25 -76.88 2.35
N GLU A 205 54.41 -76.78 3.39
CA GLU A 205 54.58 -77.55 4.63
C GLU A 205 54.52 -79.06 4.38
N ARG A 206 53.56 -79.53 3.56
CA ARG A 206 53.41 -80.97 3.27
C ARG A 206 54.58 -81.55 2.47
N TYR A 207 55.07 -80.81 1.49
CA TYR A 207 56.16 -81.23 0.61
C TYR A 207 57.52 -80.76 1.12
N GLN A 208 57.59 -80.24 2.34
CA GLN A 208 58.84 -79.84 2.96
C GLN A 208 59.76 -81.06 3.06
N ILE A 209 60.90 -80.98 2.38
CA ILE A 209 61.92 -82.02 2.40
C ILE A 209 62.79 -81.74 3.63
N GLU A 210 62.81 -82.68 4.58
CA GLU A 210 63.77 -82.67 5.67
C GLU A 210 65.14 -83.11 5.13
N ASP A 211 66.22 -82.42 5.53
CA ASP A 211 67.58 -82.72 5.06
C ASP A 211 68.05 -84.15 5.44
N GLU A 212 67.44 -84.75 6.46
CA GLU A 212 67.75 -86.10 6.93
C GLU A 212 66.57 -87.05 6.73
N ASN A 213 66.71 -88.01 5.82
CA ASN A 213 65.66 -89.00 5.52
C ASN A 213 65.48 -90.09 6.60
N LEU A 214 66.43 -90.19 7.53
CA LEU A 214 66.45 -91.23 8.56
C LEU A 214 66.03 -90.62 9.89
N ARG A 215 64.80 -90.92 10.33
CA ARG A 215 64.40 -90.64 11.71
C ARG A 215 65.16 -91.59 12.63
N MET A 216 65.80 -91.05 13.67
CA MET A 216 66.49 -91.84 14.68
C MET A 216 65.47 -92.75 15.39
N ASP A 217 65.42 -94.01 14.97
CA ASP A 217 64.54 -95.00 15.58
C ASP A 217 65.13 -95.48 16.91
N ARG A 218 64.28 -95.81 17.88
CA ARG A 218 64.72 -96.13 19.25
C ARG A 218 65.59 -97.40 19.30
N TRP A 219 65.45 -98.27 18.30
CA TRP A 219 66.29 -99.47 18.08
C TRP A 219 67.56 -99.20 17.28
N ALA A 220 67.70 -98.05 16.63
CA ALA A 220 68.91 -97.66 15.90
C ALA A 220 70.03 -97.17 16.83
N LEU A 221 69.80 -97.07 18.14
CA LEU A 221 70.81 -96.65 19.13
C LEU A 221 71.81 -97.76 19.54
N ASP A 222 71.71 -98.97 18.98
CA ASP A 222 72.71 -100.02 19.21
C ASP A 222 74.04 -99.67 18.50
N SER A 223 75.07 -99.43 19.31
CA SER A 223 76.44 -99.06 18.90
C SER A 223 77.08 -99.97 17.83
N LYS A 224 76.61 -101.21 17.65
CA LYS A 224 77.19 -102.16 16.70
C LYS A 224 76.57 -102.15 15.30
N LEU A 225 75.38 -101.55 15.12
CA LEU A 225 74.62 -101.58 13.86
C LEU A 225 74.33 -100.17 13.30
N TYR A 226 74.90 -99.12 13.88
CA TYR A 226 74.63 -97.75 13.46
C TYR A 226 75.17 -97.46 12.05
N PHE A 227 74.28 -96.96 11.18
CA PHE A 227 74.51 -96.90 9.73
C PHE A 227 75.26 -95.64 9.25
N LYS A 228 75.50 -94.66 10.13
CA LYS A 228 76.17 -93.38 9.80
C LYS A 228 77.38 -93.20 10.74
N LYS A 229 78.61 -93.26 10.20
CA LYS A 229 79.84 -92.92 10.93
C LYS A 229 80.08 -91.42 10.92
#